data_AF-A0A0M6WWT4-F1
#
_entry.id   AF-A0A0M6WWT4-F1
#
_cell.length_a   1.000
_cell.length_b   1.000
_cell.length_c   1.000
_cell.angle_alpha   90.00
_cell.angle_beta   90.00
_cell.angle_gamma   90.00
#
_symmetry.space_group_name_H-M   'P 1'
#
loop_
_entity.id
_entity.type
_entity.pdbx_description
1 polymer ?
#
loop_
_entity_poly.entity_id
_entity_poly.type
_entity_poly.pdbx_seq_one_letter_code
_entity_poly.pdbx_strand_id
1 'polypeptide(L)'
;MTKDEMNKKLLQQVNSLTSTVDSLNATINAQTQLIAQLNQTIQKLKEQLNKNSKNSSKPPSSDGFKKPAPKSLRKPSGKKAGGQNGHQALELPICMLYGDTRRGAFPSDVKAAVQYGENLQSLAVALNTVGAVSIKRTHEILSEVFNIPIATETISSMVKRCADSLSETVGKIKDKMIDSALGHFDETGTRVDKKLW
;
A
#
# COMPACT_ATOMS: atom_id res chain seq x y z
N MET A 1 -19.03 80.90 -6.87
CA MET A 1 -18.51 79.99 -7.90
C MET A 1 -19.13 80.38 -9.22
N THR A 2 -18.35 80.91 -10.15
CA THR A 2 -18.85 81.28 -11.48
C THR A 2 -19.17 80.02 -12.29
N LYS A 3 -20.04 80.12 -13.30
CA LYS A 3 -20.36 78.99 -14.19
C LYS A 3 -19.11 78.31 -14.77
N ASP A 4 -18.07 79.10 -15.06
CA ASP A 4 -16.80 78.60 -15.62
C ASP A 4 -15.97 77.80 -14.61
N GLU A 5 -15.94 78.19 -13.33
CA GLU A 5 -15.29 77.39 -12.27
C GLU A 5 -15.98 76.04 -12.09
N MET A 6 -17.31 76.03 -12.18
CA MET A 6 -18.12 74.82 -12.07
C MET A 6 -17.86 73.87 -13.25
N ASN A 7 -17.80 74.41 -14.47
CA ASN A 7 -17.45 73.65 -15.68
C ASN A 7 -16.04 73.07 -15.60
N LYS A 8 -15.05 73.84 -15.12
CA LYS A 8 -13.67 73.38 -14.96
C LYS A 8 -13.55 72.22 -13.96
N LYS A 9 -14.27 72.31 -12.84
CA LYS A 9 -14.31 71.26 -11.81
C LYS A 9 -14.99 69.99 -12.33
N LEU A 10 -16.09 70.13 -13.09
CA LEU A 10 -16.78 69.02 -13.73
C LEU A 10 -15.84 68.31 -14.73
N LEU A 11 -15.10 69.07 -15.54
CA LEU A 11 -14.15 68.52 -16.51
C LEU A 11 -13.01 67.74 -15.82
N GLN A 12 -12.49 68.26 -14.70
CA GLN A 12 -11.49 67.56 -13.89
C GLN A 12 -12.04 66.26 -13.31
N GLN A 13 -13.28 66.25 -12.80
CA GLN A 13 -13.91 65.03 -12.29
C GLN A 13 -14.12 64.00 -13.40
N VAL A 14 -14.58 64.42 -14.59
CA VAL A 14 -14.74 63.53 -15.74
C VAL A 14 -13.41 62.90 -16.13
N ASN A 15 -12.34 63.69 -16.26
CA ASN A 15 -11.01 63.17 -16.60
C ASN A 15 -10.48 62.19 -15.53
N SER A 16 -10.69 62.50 -14.25
CA SER A 16 -10.30 61.60 -13.16
C SER A 16 -11.09 60.28 -13.21
N LEU A 17 -12.39 60.34 -13.52
CA LEU A 17 -13.22 59.15 -13.68
C LEU A 17 -12.78 58.31 -14.87
N THR A 18 -12.51 58.93 -16.02
CA THR A 18 -12.01 58.24 -17.22
C THR A 18 -10.71 57.48 -16.92
N SER A 19 -9.73 58.13 -16.28
CA SER A 19 -8.48 57.47 -15.89
C SER A 19 -8.70 56.30 -14.93
N THR A 20 -9.69 56.41 -14.03
CA THR A 20 -10.04 55.32 -13.10
C THR A 20 -10.66 54.13 -13.83
N VAL A 21 -11.57 54.40 -14.77
CA VAL A 21 -12.19 53.37 -15.63
C VAL A 21 -11.13 52.66 -16.48
N ASP A 22 -10.17 53.38 -17.04
CA ASP A 22 -9.08 52.79 -17.83
C ASP A 22 -8.20 51.87 -16.99
N SER A 23 -7.85 52.28 -15.77
CA SER A 23 -7.08 51.47 -14.81
C SER A 23 -7.84 50.19 -14.38
N LEU A 24 -9.14 50.32 -14.13
CA LEU A 24 -9.99 49.17 -13.79
C LEU A 24 -10.11 48.19 -14.97
N ASN A 25 -10.27 48.70 -16.20
CA ASN A 25 -10.32 47.87 -17.40
C ASN A 25 -8.99 47.14 -17.64
N ALA A 26 -7.85 47.80 -17.42
CA ALA A 26 -6.55 47.16 -17.49
C ALA A 26 -6.42 46.03 -16.46
N THR A 27 -6.93 46.25 -15.24
CA THR A 27 -6.93 45.24 -14.17
C THR A 27 -7.82 44.05 -14.51
N ILE A 28 -9.02 44.28 -15.05
CA ILE A 28 -9.97 43.23 -15.48
C ILE A 28 -9.34 42.38 -16.59
N ASN A 29 -8.67 43.00 -17.56
CA ASN A 29 -8.00 42.28 -18.65
C ASN A 29 -6.86 41.40 -18.14
N ALA A 30 -6.03 41.91 -17.22
CA ALA A 30 -4.96 41.14 -16.61
C ALA A 30 -5.49 39.94 -15.81
N GLN A 31 -6.55 40.15 -15.01
CA GLN A 31 -7.20 39.07 -14.27
C GLN A 31 -7.81 38.01 -15.20
N THR A 32 -8.43 38.44 -16.30
CA THR A 32 -9.02 37.53 -17.29
C THR A 32 -7.95 36.64 -17.94
N GLN A 33 -6.78 37.20 -18.27
CA GLN A 33 -5.65 36.43 -18.80
C GLN A 33 -5.13 35.40 -17.77
N LEU A 34 -5.02 35.79 -16.51
CA LEU A 34 -4.58 34.89 -15.44
C LEU A 34 -5.56 33.72 -15.24
N ILE A 35 -6.86 34.01 -15.23
CA ILE A 35 -7.91 32.97 -15.13
C ILE A 35 -7.80 31.99 -16.30
N ALA A 36 -7.57 32.49 -17.52
CA ALA A 36 -7.39 31.63 -18.69
C ALA A 36 -6.15 30.71 -18.55
N GLN A 37 -5.02 31.24 -18.09
CA GLN A 37 -3.79 30.47 -17.85
C GLN A 37 -3.95 29.42 -16.76
N LEU A 38 -4.60 29.77 -15.65
CA LEU A 38 -4.89 28.84 -14.56
C LEU A 38 -5.81 27.71 -15.02
N ASN A 39 -6.84 28.01 -15.79
CA ASN A 39 -7.75 27.00 -16.34
C ASN A 39 -7.03 26.04 -17.30
N GLN A 40 -6.15 26.54 -18.17
CA GLN A 40 -5.31 25.68 -19.01
C GLN A 40 -4.41 24.76 -18.19
N THR A 41 -3.82 25.28 -17.10
CA THR A 41 -2.96 24.50 -16.21
C THR A 41 -3.74 23.42 -15.47
N ILE A 42 -4.93 23.75 -14.96
CA ILE A 42 -5.83 22.80 -14.31
C ILE A 42 -6.24 21.70 -15.29
N GLN A 43 -6.55 22.05 -16.55
CA GLN A 43 -6.90 21.07 -17.57
C GLN A 43 -5.73 20.11 -17.85
N LYS A 44 -4.52 20.63 -18.05
CA LYS A 44 -3.32 19.83 -18.29
C LYS A 44 -2.99 18.89 -17.12
N LEU A 45 -3.12 19.38 -15.88
CA LEU A 45 -2.92 18.57 -14.68
C LEU A 45 -3.99 17.47 -14.54
N LYS A 46 -5.27 17.79 -14.84
CA LYS A 46 -6.35 16.79 -14.86
C LYS A 46 -6.10 15.71 -15.92
N GLU A 47 -5.66 16.09 -17.12
CA GLU A 47 -5.29 15.15 -18.17
C GLU A 47 -4.12 14.25 -17.72
N GLN A 48 -3.09 14.81 -17.08
CA GLN A 48 -1.99 14.01 -16.53
C GLN A 48 -2.45 13.02 -15.47
N LEU A 49 -3.38 13.43 -14.59
CA LEU A 49 -3.92 12.57 -13.52
C LEU A 49 -4.79 11.42 -14.08
N ASN A 50 -5.42 11.62 -15.23
CA ASN A 50 -6.31 10.65 -15.87
C ASN A 50 -5.59 9.69 -16.85
N LYS A 51 -4.27 9.82 -17.01
CA LYS A 51 -3.46 8.85 -17.77
C LYS A 51 -3.27 7.57 -16.96
N ASN A 52 -3.69 6.45 -17.52
CA ASN A 52 -3.48 5.11 -16.98
C ASN A 52 -3.05 4.15 -18.11
N SER A 53 -2.71 2.91 -17.77
CA SER A 53 -2.29 1.89 -18.75
C SER A 53 -3.32 1.59 -19.84
N LYS A 54 -4.60 1.94 -19.65
CA LYS A 54 -5.66 1.72 -20.64
C LYS A 54 -5.71 2.78 -21.73
N ASN A 55 -5.18 3.98 -21.50
CA ASN A 55 -5.31 5.11 -22.44
C ASN A 55 -4.00 5.81 -22.81
N SER A 56 -2.84 5.42 -22.24
CA SER A 56 -1.57 6.15 -22.44
C SER A 56 -0.41 5.29 -22.97
N SER A 57 -0.67 4.06 -23.43
CA SER A 57 0.37 3.08 -23.85
C SER A 57 1.49 2.86 -22.83
N LYS A 58 1.28 3.27 -21.58
CA LYS A 58 2.17 3.00 -20.46
C LYS A 58 1.92 1.57 -19.99
N PRO A 59 2.97 0.78 -19.71
CA PRO A 59 2.77 -0.57 -19.24
C PRO A 59 1.99 -0.56 -17.92
N PRO A 60 1.11 -1.55 -17.67
CA PRO A 60 0.32 -1.65 -16.44
C PRO A 60 1.18 -1.79 -15.19
N SER A 61 2.48 -2.07 -15.31
CA SER A 61 3.46 -2.00 -14.23
C SER A 61 3.60 -0.56 -13.66
N SER A 62 3.51 0.47 -14.50
CA SER A 62 3.72 1.89 -14.15
C SER A 62 2.55 2.58 -13.43
N ASP A 63 1.36 1.96 -13.35
CA ASP A 63 0.16 2.55 -12.70
C ASP A 63 0.20 2.58 -11.16
N GLY A 64 1.29 2.12 -10.54
CA GLY A 64 1.49 2.17 -9.08
C GLY A 64 0.33 1.54 -8.28
N PHE A 65 -0.12 2.21 -7.22
CA PHE A 65 -1.17 1.74 -6.29
C PHE A 65 -2.61 1.93 -6.78
N LYS A 66 -2.83 2.51 -7.98
CA LYS A 66 -4.18 2.68 -8.55
C LYS A 66 -4.67 1.44 -9.30
N LYS A 67 -3.87 0.36 -9.34
CA LYS A 67 -4.28 -0.89 -9.96
C LYS A 67 -5.44 -1.48 -9.17
N PRO A 68 -6.56 -1.85 -9.81
CA PRO A 68 -7.59 -2.61 -9.13
C PRO A 68 -6.96 -3.91 -8.61
N ALA A 69 -7.33 -4.31 -7.39
CA ALA A 69 -6.90 -5.58 -6.85
C ALA A 69 -7.22 -6.69 -7.87
N PRO A 70 -6.26 -7.58 -8.19
CA PRO A 70 -6.49 -8.62 -9.17
C PRO A 70 -7.71 -9.43 -8.75
N LYS A 71 -8.78 -9.34 -9.53
CA LYS A 71 -10.03 -10.03 -9.23
C LYS A 71 -9.76 -11.52 -9.46
N SER A 72 -9.73 -12.28 -8.37
CA SER A 72 -9.55 -13.74 -8.45
C SER A 72 -10.62 -14.31 -9.39
N LEU A 73 -10.18 -14.83 -10.54
CA LEU A 73 -11.04 -15.61 -11.45
C LEU A 73 -11.31 -17.01 -10.89
N ARG A 74 -10.73 -17.34 -9.75
CA ARG A 74 -10.83 -18.66 -9.13
C ARG A 74 -12.24 -18.83 -8.56
N LYS A 75 -12.98 -19.80 -9.09
CA LYS A 75 -14.23 -20.25 -8.49
C LYS A 75 -13.92 -21.02 -7.19
N PRO A 76 -14.77 -20.92 -6.15
CA PRO A 76 -14.61 -21.73 -4.95
C PRO A 76 -14.69 -23.20 -5.34
N SER A 77 -13.56 -23.91 -5.23
CA SER A 77 -13.57 -25.36 -5.36
C SER A 77 -14.02 -25.89 -4.00
N GLY A 78 -15.17 -26.53 -3.90
CA GLY A 78 -15.67 -27.14 -2.65
C GLY A 78 -14.79 -28.28 -2.10
N LYS A 79 -13.52 -28.36 -2.51
CA LYS A 79 -12.54 -29.34 -2.06
C LYS A 79 -11.93 -28.89 -0.73
N LYS A 80 -11.68 -29.85 0.16
CA LYS A 80 -10.99 -29.62 1.44
C LYS A 80 -9.55 -29.16 1.18
N ALA A 81 -9.01 -28.31 2.06
CA ALA A 81 -7.62 -27.90 2.03
C ALA A 81 -6.70 -29.09 2.39
N GLY A 82 -5.72 -29.39 1.54
CA GLY A 82 -4.82 -30.54 1.68
C GLY A 82 -4.51 -31.19 0.33
N GLY A 83 -3.74 -32.28 0.35
CA GLY A 83 -3.45 -33.08 -0.85
C GLY A 83 -4.74 -33.56 -1.51
N GLN A 84 -4.96 -33.17 -2.77
CA GLN A 84 -6.09 -33.66 -3.55
C GLN A 84 -5.92 -35.15 -3.89
N ASN A 85 -7.02 -35.88 -4.06
CA ASN A 85 -7.01 -37.25 -4.56
C ASN A 85 -6.29 -37.28 -5.94
N GLY A 86 -5.04 -37.73 -5.95
CA GLY A 86 -4.16 -37.66 -7.13
C GLY A 86 -2.69 -37.36 -6.85
N HIS A 87 -2.30 -36.92 -5.64
CA HIS A 87 -0.88 -36.90 -5.26
C HIS A 87 -0.38 -38.33 -5.06
N GLN A 88 0.35 -38.86 -6.04
CA GLN A 88 0.88 -40.21 -6.00
C GLN A 88 1.98 -40.31 -4.95
N ALA A 89 1.75 -41.17 -3.96
CA ALA A 89 2.82 -41.78 -3.19
C ALA A 89 3.81 -42.45 -4.15
N LEU A 90 5.11 -42.21 -3.97
CA LEU A 90 6.12 -42.96 -4.72
C LEU A 90 6.05 -44.43 -4.31
N GLU A 91 5.80 -45.31 -5.27
CA GLU A 91 5.85 -46.75 -5.09
C GLU A 91 7.15 -47.29 -5.67
N LEU A 92 7.92 -47.98 -4.83
CA LEU A 92 9.04 -48.81 -5.25
C LEU A 92 8.53 -50.25 -5.32
N PRO A 93 8.20 -50.79 -6.51
CA PRO A 93 7.59 -52.10 -6.65
C PRO A 93 8.47 -53.24 -6.12
N ILE A 94 9.80 -53.10 -6.19
CA ILE A 94 10.75 -54.04 -5.61
C ILE A 94 11.85 -53.25 -4.88
N CYS A 95 11.90 -53.37 -3.56
CA CYS A 95 13.01 -52.87 -2.76
C CYS A 95 14.23 -53.80 -2.92
N MET A 96 15.36 -53.31 -3.42
CA MET A 96 16.58 -54.12 -3.60
C MET A 96 17.21 -54.64 -2.30
N LEU A 97 16.75 -54.15 -1.13
CA LEU A 97 17.22 -54.59 0.19
C LEU A 97 16.29 -55.63 0.85
N TYR A 98 14.99 -55.62 0.54
CA TYR A 98 13.98 -56.40 1.28
C TYR A 98 13.02 -57.19 0.39
N GLY A 99 13.07 -57.02 -0.94
CA GLY A 99 12.26 -57.76 -1.90
C GLY A 99 10.77 -57.43 -1.91
N ASP A 100 10.32 -56.45 -1.11
CA ASP A 100 8.93 -56.05 -0.98
C ASP A 100 8.62 -54.71 -1.68
N THR A 101 7.33 -54.47 -1.95
CA THR A 101 6.85 -53.18 -2.46
C THR A 101 6.79 -52.17 -1.33
N ARG A 102 7.47 -51.03 -1.48
CA ARG A 102 7.45 -49.92 -0.51
C ARG A 102 6.70 -48.74 -1.10
N ARG A 103 5.64 -48.31 -0.41
CA ARG A 103 4.86 -47.10 -0.73
C ARG A 103 5.22 -46.00 0.28
N GLY A 104 5.73 -44.87 -0.21
CA GLY A 104 5.98 -43.70 0.64
C GLY A 104 4.67 -43.03 1.06
N ALA A 105 4.55 -42.61 2.32
CA ALA A 105 3.43 -41.76 2.74
C ALA A 105 3.72 -40.30 2.34
N PHE A 106 2.68 -39.58 1.92
CA PHE A 106 2.82 -38.16 1.64
C PHE A 106 2.97 -37.39 2.97
N PRO A 107 3.93 -36.45 3.10
CA PRO A 107 4.09 -35.68 4.34
C PRO A 107 2.84 -34.87 4.67
N SER A 108 2.34 -35.00 5.91
CA SER A 108 1.15 -34.27 6.39
C SER A 108 1.30 -32.75 6.37
N ASP A 109 2.54 -32.28 6.39
CA ASP A 109 2.87 -30.86 6.54
C ASP A 109 2.76 -30.09 5.22
N VAL A 110 2.72 -30.79 4.08
CA VAL A 110 2.59 -30.20 2.75
C VAL A 110 1.11 -30.09 2.40
N LYS A 111 0.55 -28.89 2.52
CA LYS A 111 -0.91 -28.66 2.39
C LYS A 111 -1.31 -28.00 1.07
N ALA A 112 -0.34 -27.54 0.29
CA ALA A 112 -0.57 -26.81 -0.94
C ALA A 112 0.53 -27.07 -1.98
N ALA A 113 0.23 -26.75 -3.25
CA ALA A 113 1.18 -26.88 -4.36
C ALA A 113 2.42 -25.98 -4.20
N VAL A 114 2.28 -24.86 -3.48
CA VAL A 114 3.38 -23.97 -3.12
C VAL A 114 3.31 -23.72 -1.63
N GLN A 115 4.40 -24.03 -0.93
CA GLN A 115 4.55 -23.80 0.51
C GLN A 115 5.97 -23.31 0.78
N TYR A 116 6.08 -22.33 1.68
CA TYR A 116 7.36 -21.77 2.09
C TYR A 116 7.86 -22.50 3.33
N GLY A 117 9.13 -22.92 3.34
CA GLY A 117 9.74 -23.59 4.47
C GLY A 117 9.92 -22.66 5.68
N GLU A 118 10.18 -23.25 6.85
CA GLU A 118 10.31 -22.52 8.12
C GLU A 118 11.39 -21.43 8.08
N ASN A 119 12.54 -21.70 7.47
CA ASN A 119 13.63 -20.72 7.35
C ASN A 119 13.24 -19.45 6.58
N LEU A 120 12.41 -19.60 5.55
CA LEU A 120 11.96 -18.45 4.76
C LEU A 120 10.86 -17.69 5.50
N GLN A 121 9.97 -18.41 6.20
CA GLN A 121 8.96 -17.80 7.07
C GLN A 121 9.61 -17.02 8.21
N SER A 122 10.62 -17.59 8.88
CA SER A 122 11.35 -16.94 9.97
C SER A 122 12.11 -15.72 9.47
N LEU A 123 12.76 -15.79 8.31
CA LEU A 123 13.40 -14.64 7.68
C LEU A 123 12.41 -13.51 7.38
N ALA A 124 11.25 -13.83 6.79
CA ALA A 124 10.22 -12.83 6.50
C ALA A 124 9.70 -12.15 7.76
N VAL A 125 9.47 -12.92 8.83
CA VAL A 125 9.04 -12.40 10.14
C VAL A 125 10.15 -11.58 10.82
N ALA A 126 11.40 -12.02 10.74
CA ALA A 126 12.55 -11.31 11.31
C ALA A 126 12.77 -9.96 10.63
N LEU A 127 12.71 -9.89 9.30
CA LEU A 127 12.79 -8.63 8.56
C LEU A 127 11.69 -7.66 8.98
N ASN A 128 10.46 -8.14 9.15
CA ASN A 128 9.34 -7.28 9.52
C ASN A 128 9.37 -6.82 10.99
N THR A 129 9.58 -7.76 11.91
CA THR A 129 9.41 -7.51 13.35
C THR A 129 10.69 -6.96 13.98
N VAL A 130 11.84 -7.57 13.69
CA VAL A 130 13.14 -7.16 14.26
C VAL A 130 13.79 -6.09 13.38
N GLY A 131 13.75 -6.27 12.06
CA GLY A 131 14.31 -5.32 11.11
C GLY A 131 13.45 -4.08 10.87
N ALA A 132 12.25 -4.00 11.44
CA ALA A 132 11.27 -2.92 11.24
C ALA A 132 10.97 -2.61 9.75
N VAL A 133 11.10 -3.62 8.88
CA VAL A 133 10.86 -3.48 7.44
C VAL A 133 9.37 -3.65 7.16
N SER A 134 8.76 -2.70 6.44
CA SER A 134 7.33 -2.80 6.07
C SER A 134 7.05 -4.08 5.25
N ILE A 135 5.83 -4.62 5.35
CA ILE A 135 5.40 -5.82 4.60
C ILE A 135 5.70 -5.69 3.11
N LYS A 136 5.44 -4.51 2.53
CA LYS A 136 5.73 -4.22 1.12
C LYS A 136 7.22 -4.31 0.83
N ARG A 137 8.05 -3.74 1.69
CA ARG A 137 9.51 -3.74 1.50
C ARG A 137 10.10 -5.13 1.70
N THR A 138 9.56 -5.94 2.62
CA THR A 138 9.92 -7.35 2.76
C THR A 138 9.58 -8.14 1.50
N HIS A 139 8.41 -7.90 0.88
CA HIS A 139 8.08 -8.48 -0.43
C HIS A 139 9.08 -8.11 -1.52
N GLU A 140 9.44 -6.82 -1.61
CA GLU A 140 10.44 -6.33 -2.57
C GLU A 140 11.80 -7.02 -2.35
N ILE A 141 12.30 -7.07 -1.12
CA ILE A 141 13.59 -7.71 -0.79
C ILE A 141 13.58 -9.20 -1.16
N LEU A 142 12.52 -9.93 -0.78
CA LEU A 142 12.44 -11.37 -1.07
C LEU A 142 12.33 -11.63 -2.59
N SER A 143 11.67 -10.73 -3.32
CA SER A 143 11.51 -10.86 -4.77
C SER A 143 12.77 -10.44 -5.54
N GLU A 144 13.43 -9.36 -5.15
CA GLU A 144 14.59 -8.80 -5.88
C GLU A 144 15.90 -9.50 -5.52
N VAL A 145 16.12 -9.80 -4.23
CA VAL A 145 17.40 -10.36 -3.76
C VAL A 145 17.41 -11.88 -3.87
N PHE A 146 16.31 -12.52 -3.48
CA PHE A 146 16.22 -13.98 -3.41
C PHE A 146 15.48 -14.60 -4.60
N ASN A 147 14.90 -13.77 -5.48
CA ASN A 147 14.06 -14.22 -6.60
C ASN A 147 12.86 -15.07 -6.15
N ILE A 148 12.31 -14.78 -4.97
CA ILE A 148 11.16 -15.48 -4.38
C ILE A 148 9.96 -14.54 -4.33
N PRO A 149 9.01 -14.63 -5.30
CA PRO A 149 7.86 -13.74 -5.36
C PRO A 149 6.79 -14.15 -4.32
N ILE A 150 6.96 -13.72 -3.07
CA ILE A 150 5.99 -13.98 -1.98
C ILE A 150 4.96 -12.86 -1.91
N ALA A 151 3.67 -13.16 -2.00
CA ALA A 151 2.63 -12.15 -1.87
C ALA A 151 2.66 -11.44 -0.49
N THR A 152 2.32 -10.14 -0.46
CA THR A 152 2.26 -9.35 0.78
C THR A 152 1.30 -9.94 1.81
N GLU A 153 0.17 -10.49 1.37
CA GLU A 153 -0.79 -11.19 2.23
C GLU A 153 -0.19 -12.44 2.88
N THR A 154 0.69 -13.14 2.18
CA THR A 154 1.39 -14.30 2.74
C THR A 154 2.37 -13.87 3.82
N ILE A 155 3.10 -12.77 3.61
CA ILE A 155 4.01 -12.19 4.62
C ILE A 155 3.20 -11.75 5.85
N SER A 156 2.08 -11.02 5.65
CA SER A 156 1.18 -10.64 6.74
C SER A 156 0.69 -11.86 7.53
N SER A 157 0.31 -12.92 6.83
CA SER A 157 -0.12 -14.18 7.44
C SER A 157 1.01 -14.90 8.19
N MET A 158 2.27 -14.81 7.74
CA MET A 158 3.43 -15.33 8.47
C MET A 158 3.62 -14.59 9.79
N VAL A 159 3.58 -13.25 9.76
CA VAL A 159 3.71 -12.41 10.96
C VAL A 159 2.58 -12.66 11.95
N LYS A 160 1.34 -12.74 11.46
CA LYS A 160 0.17 -13.02 12.30
C LYS A 160 0.28 -14.38 13.01
N ARG A 161 0.68 -15.43 12.29
CA ARG A 161 0.89 -16.76 12.89
C ARG A 161 1.97 -16.76 13.97
N CYS A 162 3.05 -16.00 13.76
CA CYS A 162 4.08 -15.81 14.78
C CYS A 162 3.51 -15.13 16.03
N ALA A 163 2.74 -14.04 15.86
CA ALA A 163 2.09 -13.33 16.96
C ALA A 163 1.11 -14.23 17.73
N ASP A 164 0.27 -14.99 17.01
CA ASP A 164 -0.68 -15.92 17.61
C ASP A 164 0.06 -17.00 18.43
N SER A 165 1.19 -17.52 17.92
CA SER A 165 2.01 -18.51 18.63
C SER A 165 2.67 -17.96 19.90
N LEU A 166 2.90 -16.64 19.98
CA LEU A 166 3.52 -15.99 21.14
C LEU A 166 2.49 -15.51 22.18
N SER A 167 1.20 -15.57 21.86
CA SER A 167 0.11 -15.03 22.70
C SER A 167 0.09 -15.62 24.11
N GLU A 168 0.28 -16.94 24.24
CA GLU A 168 0.34 -17.61 25.55
C GLU A 168 1.54 -17.14 26.37
N THR A 169 2.71 -17.02 25.74
CA THR A 169 3.94 -16.53 26.39
C THR A 169 3.78 -15.10 26.87
N VAL A 170 3.18 -14.23 26.04
CA VAL A 170 2.87 -12.85 26.41
C VAL A 170 1.90 -12.81 27.59
N GLY A 171 0.90 -13.70 27.63
CA GLY A 171 0.01 -13.87 28.78
C GLY A 171 0.77 -14.21 30.07
N LYS A 172 1.66 -15.21 30.02
CA LYS A 172 2.48 -15.59 31.17
C LYS A 172 3.41 -14.46 31.64
N ILE A 173 3.96 -13.68 30.71
CA ILE A 173 4.79 -12.51 31.05
C ILE A 173 3.92 -11.46 31.76
N LYS A 174 2.72 -11.20 31.26
CA LYS A 174 1.78 -10.26 31.87
C LYS A 174 1.42 -10.66 33.30
N ASP A 175 1.09 -11.93 33.55
CA ASP A 175 0.75 -12.42 34.88
C ASP A 175 1.92 -12.22 35.85
N LYS A 176 3.14 -12.58 35.42
CA LYS A 176 4.37 -12.34 36.20
C LYS A 176 4.65 -10.86 36.46
N MET A 177 4.31 -9.97 35.54
CA MET A 177 4.45 -8.53 35.73
C MET A 177 3.46 -8.00 36.77
N ILE A 178 2.24 -8.53 36.82
CA ILE A 178 1.22 -8.15 37.82
C ILE A 178 1.62 -8.63 39.21
N ASP A 179 2.19 -9.83 39.33
CA ASP A 179 2.63 -10.41 40.60
C ASP A 179 3.95 -9.79 41.13
N SER A 180 4.63 -8.97 40.33
CA SER A 180 5.89 -8.34 40.72
C SER A 180 5.67 -7.25 41.77
N ALA A 181 6.42 -7.32 42.87
CA ALA A 181 6.39 -6.30 43.93
C ALA A 181 6.88 -4.92 43.48
N LEU A 182 7.68 -4.86 42.40
CA LEU A 182 8.19 -3.62 41.81
C LEU A 182 8.13 -3.71 40.27
N GLY A 183 7.57 -2.69 39.63
CA GLY A 183 7.49 -2.58 38.18
C GLY A 183 8.23 -1.34 37.69
N HIS A 184 9.15 -1.52 36.74
CA HIS A 184 9.79 -0.42 36.02
C HIS A 184 9.08 -0.25 34.68
N PHE A 185 8.48 0.93 34.46
CA PHE A 185 7.76 1.26 33.24
C PHE A 185 8.57 2.27 32.43
N ASP A 186 8.81 1.95 31.16
CA ASP A 186 9.41 2.86 30.17
C ASP A 186 8.36 3.11 29.09
N GLU A 187 7.95 4.36 28.93
CA GLU A 187 6.92 4.74 27.97
C GLU A 187 7.54 5.00 26.59
N THR A 188 7.27 4.09 25.66
CA THR A 188 7.56 4.31 24.23
C THR A 188 6.26 4.53 23.48
N GLY A 189 5.97 5.79 23.15
CA GLY A 189 4.76 6.14 22.40
C GLY A 189 4.82 5.67 20.94
N THR A 190 3.71 5.12 20.43
CA THR A 190 3.56 4.75 19.02
C THR A 190 2.24 5.24 18.46
N ARG A 191 2.25 5.70 17.19
CA ARG A 191 1.02 6.11 16.51
C ARG A 191 0.34 4.91 15.86
N VAL A 192 -0.87 4.60 16.30
CA VAL A 192 -1.77 3.60 15.69
C VAL A 192 -3.01 4.33 15.20
N ASP A 193 -3.32 4.23 13.91
CA ASP A 193 -4.48 4.91 13.29
C ASP A 193 -4.61 6.39 13.63
N LYS A 194 -3.47 7.10 13.60
CA LYS A 194 -3.31 8.53 13.93
C LYS A 194 -3.50 8.88 15.42
N LYS A 195 -3.87 7.92 16.26
CA LYS A 195 -3.90 8.07 17.72
C LYS A 195 -2.54 7.73 18.32
N LEU A 196 -2.05 8.57 19.22
CA LEU A 196 -0.86 8.26 20.01
C LEU A 196 -1.28 7.30 21.13
N TRP A 197 -0.64 6.15 21.18
CA TRP A 197 -0.75 5.14 22.23
C TRP A 197 0.57 5.05 22.97
#